data_AF-A0A2S5V3M5-F1
#
_entry.id   AF-A0A2S5V3M5-F1
#
_cell.length_a   1.000
_cell.length_b   1.000
_cell.length_c   1.000
_cell.angle_alpha   90.00
_cell.angle_beta   90.00
_cell.angle_gamma   90.00
#
_symmetry.space_group_name_H-M   'P 1'
#
loop_
_entity.id
_entity.type
_entity.pdbx_description
1 polymer ?
#
loop_
_entity_poly.entity_id
_entity_poly.type
_entity_poly.pdbx_seq_one_letter_code
_entity_poly.pdbx_strand_id
1 'polypeptide(L)' 'MATEAFERNLQILGEAAKHLPTETIDAHPEIPWPQIRGLRNILVHQYFGVDLETVRDVVLSHLPALGIALRRWAG' A
#
# COMPACT_ATOMS: atom_id res chain seq x y z
N MET A 1 16.80 4.75 -9.87
CA MET A 1 17.33 3.36 -9.85
C MET A 1 16.77 2.61 -8.63
N ALA A 2 16.04 1.50 -8.84
CA ALA A 2 15.36 0.63 -7.84
C ALA A 2 14.35 1.28 -6.87
N THR A 3 14.73 2.31 -6.13
CA THR A 3 13.85 3.04 -5.18
C THR A 3 12.65 3.70 -5.86
N GLU A 4 12.87 4.33 -7.02
CA GLU A 4 11.78 4.91 -7.83
C GLU A 4 10.75 3.84 -8.27
N ALA A 5 11.17 2.59 -8.49
CA ALA A 5 10.27 1.50 -8.85
C ALA A 5 9.44 1.04 -7.65
N PHE A 6 10.02 1.01 -6.44
CA PHE A 6 9.28 0.72 -5.21
C PHE A 6 8.23 1.79 -4.94
N GLU A 7 8.59 3.07 -4.98
CA GLU A 7 7.66 4.18 -4.79
C GLU A 7 6.51 4.14 -5.79
N ARG A 8 6.82 3.91 -7.06
CA ARG A 8 5.79 3.81 -8.11
C ARG A 8 4.85 2.64 -7.86
N ASN A 9 5.35 1.47 -7.47
CA ASN A 9 4.52 0.30 -7.19
C ASN A 9 3.63 0.51 -5.96
N LEU A 10 4.15 1.16 -4.92
CA LEU A 10 3.36 1.52 -3.73
C LEU A 10 2.27 2.55 -4.05
N GLN A 11 2.55 3.52 -4.94
CA GLN A 11 1.53 4.45 -5.43
C GLN A 11 0.42 3.73 -6.20
N ILE A 12 0.78 2.78 -7.09
CA ILE A 12 -0.19 1.96 -7.83
C ILE A 12 -1.05 1.14 -6.88
N LEU A 13 -0.45 0.53 -5.85
CA LEU A 13 -1.17 -0.23 -4.82
C LEU A 13 -2.21 0.64 -4.09
N GLY A 14 -1.80 1.84 -3.65
CA GLY A 14 -2.71 2.77 -2.97
C GLY A 14 -3.85 3.26 -3.87
N GLU A 15 -3.57 3.50 -5.15
CA GLU A 15 -4.59 3.90 -6.12
C GLU A 15 -5.56 2.74 -6.43
N ALA A 16 -5.06 1.51 -6.56
CA ALA A 16 -5.91 0.34 -6.74
C ALA A 16 -6.86 0.13 -5.54
N ALA A 17 -6.34 0.24 -4.32
CA ALA A 17 -7.13 0.12 -3.10
C ALA A 17 -8.22 1.20 -2.96
N LYS A 18 -8.01 2.39 -3.54
CA LYS A 18 -9.00 3.48 -3.55
C LYS A 18 -10.20 3.18 -4.46
N HIS A 19 -10.02 2.35 -5.49
CA HIS A 19 -11.06 2.01 -6.45
C HIS A 19 -11.81 0.71 -6.11
N LEU A 20 -11.49 0.08 -4.98
CA LEU A 20 -12.24 -1.09 -4.53
C LEU A 20 -13.67 -0.70 -4.12
N PRO A 21 -14.68 -1.52 -4.48
CA PRO A 21 -16.04 -1.34 -3.97
C PRO A 21 -16.10 -1.41 -2.45
N THR A 22 -17.05 -0.68 -1.86
CA THR A 22 -17.26 -0.68 -0.40
C THR A 22 -17.57 -2.08 0.12
N GLU A 23 -18.33 -2.87 -0.64
CA GLU A 23 -18.68 -4.24 -0.29
C GLU A 23 -17.43 -5.13 -0.15
N THR A 24 -16.43 -4.93 -0.99
CA THR A 24 -15.14 -5.64 -0.91
C THR A 24 -14.34 -5.22 0.32
N ILE A 25 -14.36 -3.92 0.63
CA ILE A 25 -13.66 -3.36 1.79
C ILE A 25 -14.28 -3.89 3.09
N ASP A 26 -15.60 -3.87 3.18
CA ASP A 26 -16.36 -4.29 4.35
C ASP A 26 -16.32 -5.80 4.58
N ALA A 27 -16.19 -6.59 3.51
CA ALA A 27 -16.02 -8.04 3.59
C ALA A 27 -14.64 -8.46 4.13
N HIS A 28 -13.63 -7.58 4.07
CA HIS A 28 -12.25 -7.86 4.45
C HIS A 28 -11.68 -6.82 5.43
N PRO A 29 -12.26 -6.66 6.63
CA PRO A 29 -11.81 -5.67 7.61
C PRO A 29 -10.42 -6.00 8.22
N GLU A 30 -9.94 -7.24 8.05
CA GLU A 30 -8.59 -7.65 8.44
C GLU A 30 -7.49 -7.01 7.57
N ILE A 31 -7.85 -6.51 6.39
CA ILE A 31 -6.92 -5.81 5.50
C ILE A 31 -6.97 -4.31 5.84
N PRO A 32 -5.82 -3.65 6.09
CA PRO A 32 -5.78 -2.24 6.49
C PRO A 32 -5.98 -1.29 5.29
N TRP A 33 -7.15 -1.34 4.65
CA TRP A 33 -7.48 -0.55 3.46
C TRP A 33 -7.25 0.97 3.62
N PRO A 34 -7.62 1.61 4.75
CA PRO A 34 -7.36 3.03 4.95
C PRO A 34 -5.86 3.37 4.88
N GLN A 35 -5.01 2.52 5.46
CA GLN A 35 -3.56 2.69 5.48
C GLN A 35 -2.97 2.49 4.08
N ILE A 36 -3.45 1.49 3.34
CA ILE A 36 -3.01 1.24 1.95
C ILE A 36 -3.37 2.43 1.06
N ARG A 37 -4.58 2.99 1.18
CA ARG A 37 -5.01 4.20 0.47
C ARG A 37 -4.19 5.43 0.88
N GLY A 38 -3.91 5.57 2.17
CA GLY A 38 -3.10 6.65 2.74
C GLY A 38 -1.66 6.67 2.24
N LEU A 39 -1.10 5.50 1.90
CA LEU A 39 0.28 5.36 1.41
C LEU A 39 0.55 6.23 0.18
N ARG A 40 -0.38 6.28 -0.78
CA ARG A 40 -0.26 7.15 -1.97
C ARG A 40 -0.16 8.62 -1.59
N ASN A 41 -0.88 9.07 -0.56
CA ASN A 41 -0.84 10.46 -0.13
C ASN A 41 0.49 10.81 0.54
N ILE A 42 1.06 9.89 1.32
CA ILE A 42 2.39 10.06 1.93
C ILE A 42 3.46 10.13 0.84
N LEU A 43 3.40 9.26 -0.17
CA LEU A 43 4.40 9.20 -1.24
C LEU A 43 4.37 10.41 -2.19
N VAL A 44 3.18 11.00 -2.43
CA VAL A 44 3.00 12.09 -3.40
C VAL A 44 3.11 13.48 -2.77
N HIS A 45 2.82 13.67 -1.47
CA HIS A 45 2.82 14.98 -0.82
C HIS A 45 4.10 15.33 -0.07
N GLN A 46 5.06 14.42 0.07
CA GLN A 46 6.37 14.71 0.67
C GLN A 46 7.26 15.45 -0.35
N TYR A 47 6.99 16.75 -0.52
CA TYR A 47 7.68 17.69 -1.42
C TYR A 47 9.22 17.78 -1.21
N PHE A 48 9.76 17.18 -0.14
CA PHE A 48 11.18 17.20 0.24
C PHE A 48 11.86 15.83 0.23
N GLY A 49 11.21 14.82 -0.35
CA GLY A 49 11.69 13.45 -0.37
C GLY A 49 10.97 12.63 0.68
N VAL A 50 10.37 11.53 0.23
CA VAL A 50 9.95 10.47 1.13
C VAL A 50 11.19 9.91 1.81
N ASP A 51 11.16 9.82 3.14
CA ASP A 51 12.19 9.12 3.87
C ASP A 51 12.28 7.66 3.37
N LEU A 52 13.41 7.33 2.77
CA LEU A 52 13.68 6.00 2.23
C LEU A 52 13.63 4.92 3.31
N GLU A 53 13.93 5.26 4.57
CA GLU A 53 13.79 4.32 5.68
C GLU A 53 12.31 3.98 5.92
N THR A 54 11.44 4.99 5.90
CA THR A 54 9.98 4.78 5.97
C THR A 54 9.46 3.91 4.82
N VAL A 55 9.90 4.11 3.58
CA VAL A 55 9.51 3.24 2.44
C VAL A 55 10.00 1.83 2.64
N ARG A 56 11.27 1.69 3.07
CA ARG A 56 11.89 0.39 3.31
C ARG A 56 11.17 -0.37 4.41
N ASP A 57 10.76 0.31 5.48
CA ASP A 57 9.98 -0.29 6.56
C ASP A 57 8.61 -0.76 6.06
N VAL A 58 7.90 0.04 5.27
CA VAL A 58 6.64 -0.41 4.64
C VAL A 58 6.84 -1.67 3.80
N VAL A 59 7.90 -1.70 2.99
CA VAL A 59 8.20 -2.84 2.11
C VAL A 59 8.57 -4.09 2.91
N LEU A 60 9.37 -3.97 3.97
CA LEU A 60 9.88 -5.11 4.71
C LEU A 60 8.92 -5.59 5.80
N SER A 61 8.23 -4.68 6.48
CA SER A 61 7.43 -4.97 7.67
C SER A 61 5.95 -5.17 7.34
N HIS A 62 5.42 -4.48 6.32
CA HIS A 62 3.97 -4.44 6.08
C HIS A 62 3.52 -5.19 4.81
N LEU A 63 4.27 -5.10 3.71
CA LEU A 63 3.89 -5.80 2.47
C LEU A 63 3.82 -7.33 2.59
N PRO A 64 4.67 -8.03 3.36
CA PRO A 64 4.57 -9.49 3.48
C PRO A 64 3.24 -9.94 4.09
N ALA A 65 2.79 -9.28 5.16
CA ALA A 65 1.52 -9.56 5.81
C ALA A 65 0.34 -9.26 4.88
N LEU A 66 0.39 -8.13 4.17
CA LEU A 66 -0.62 -7.77 3.18
C LEU A 66 -0.71 -8.81 2.05
N GLY A 67 0.43 -9.27 1.53
CA GLY A 67 0.47 -10.28 0.48
C GLY A 67 -0.12 -11.63 0.91
N ILE A 68 0.03 -12.00 2.19
CA ILE A 68 -0.62 -13.20 2.75
C ILE A 68 -2.14 -13.00 2.80
N ALA A 69 -2.61 -11.86 3.29
CA ALA A 69 -4.05 -11.57 3.38
C ALA A 69 -4.70 -11.56 1.98
N LEU A 70 -4.08 -10.89 0.99
CA LEU A 70 -4.59 -10.83 -0.38
C LEU A 70 -4.64 -12.22 -1.05
N ARG A 71 -3.67 -13.09 -0.80
CA ARG A 71 -3.69 -14.47 -1.32
C ARG A 71 -4.82 -15.31 -0.74
N ARG A 72 -5.20 -15.06 0.52
CA ARG A 72 -6.35 -15.72 1.16
C ARG A 72 -7.69 -15.21 0.62
N TRP A 73 -7.73 -13.94 0.21
CA TRP A 73 -8.89 -13.38 -0.47
C TRP A 73 -9.06 -13.90 -1.90
N ALA A 74 -7.95 -14.04 -2.64
CA ALA A 74 -7.97 -14.43 -4.06
C ALA A 74 -8.10 -15.94 -4.32
N GLY A 75 -8.06 -16.78 -3.27
CA GLY A 75 -8.19 -18.24 -3.35
C GLY A 75 -9.52 -18.71 -2.79
#